data_AF-A0A957T4S8-F1
#
_entry.id   AF-A0A957T4S8-F1
#
_cell.length_a   1.000
_cell.length_b   1.000
_cell.length_c   1.000
_cell.angle_alpha   90.00
_cell.angle_beta   90.00
_cell.angle_gamma   90.00
#
_symmetry.space_group_name_H-M   'P 1'
#
loop_
_entity.id
_entity.type
_entity.pdbx_description
1 polymer ?
#
loop_
_entity_poly.entity_id
_entity_poly.type
_entity_poly.pdbx_seq_one_letter_code
_entity_poly.pdbx_strand_id
1 'polypeptide(L)'
;MSAGVSPHLQVGAVILWGHALLWAVLLFRWVTFNQFDWSPLRLELLLADLPGMAAYLFYGGALLVDLALGFAFWRDRGPVFWIGIVHGALFGLLSVLYFVSWEGEFYIPLMLLAGSGLLILLVMKHTAWSLAFPAALWLGIFFLLPMFLVLVVSFGERSRLGGVTYPPFDLTNLGAYFDDYVRFFSPVGGDFIYLRIFGRSLWLATLNTVICLIFSYPFAYWIARRPAQYRGLLIFLVMIPFWTNFLVRTYAWMLILRDTGVINNFWTMTLHDLAVALAERSSLFAGLAAMTENPLPLLFNSGAVLVGLFYGYFPFMVLPLYSNLEKLDWSLLEAAADL
;
A
#
# COMPACT_ATOMS: atom_id res chain seq x y z
N MET A 1 16.04 45.79 13.83
CA MET A 1 17.23 44.98 14.18
C MET A 1 17.02 43.61 13.58
N SER A 2 17.91 43.22 12.67
CA SER A 2 17.78 42.03 11.80
C SER A 2 17.45 40.78 12.61
N ALA A 3 16.36 40.10 12.24
CA ALA A 3 16.07 38.73 12.66
C ALA A 3 17.16 37.81 12.07
N GLY A 4 18.33 37.81 12.69
CA GLY A 4 19.40 36.87 12.37
C GLY A 4 18.89 35.47 12.70
N VAL A 5 18.78 34.62 11.68
CA VAL A 5 18.55 33.19 11.86
C VAL A 5 19.56 32.71 12.90
N SER A 6 19.10 31.98 13.91
CA SER A 6 19.99 31.55 15.00
C SER A 6 21.19 30.79 14.38
N PRO A 7 22.42 31.06 14.81
CA PRO A 7 23.61 30.39 14.28
C PRO A 7 23.49 28.86 14.32
N HIS A 8 22.76 28.36 15.31
CA HIS A 8 22.41 26.95 15.49
C HIS A 8 21.53 26.37 14.36
N LEU A 9 20.56 27.13 13.84
CA LEU A 9 19.73 26.69 12.71
C LEU A 9 20.51 26.72 11.40
N GLN A 10 21.39 27.72 11.22
CA GLN A 10 22.22 27.82 10.01
C GLN A 10 23.24 26.69 9.93
N VAL A 11 23.90 26.37 11.04
CA VAL A 11 24.87 25.27 11.11
C VAL A 11 24.17 23.92 10.99
N GLY A 12 23.04 23.71 11.67
CA GLY A 12 22.23 22.51 11.51
C GLY A 12 21.73 22.31 10.07
N ALA A 13 21.29 23.38 9.42
CA ALA A 13 20.87 23.34 8.02
C ALA A 13 22.05 23.04 7.07
N VAL A 14 23.24 23.60 7.28
CA VAL A 14 24.43 23.33 6.45
C VAL A 14 24.88 21.87 6.57
N ILE A 15 24.87 21.31 7.79
CA ILE A 15 25.19 19.89 8.02
C ILE A 15 24.12 18.99 7.38
N LEU A 16 22.83 19.31 7.55
CA LEU A 16 21.71 18.58 6.93
C LEU A 16 21.73 18.64 5.40
N TRP A 17 22.03 19.80 4.82
CA TRP A 17 22.16 19.96 3.36
C TRP A 17 23.39 19.25 2.82
N GLY A 18 24.52 19.30 3.52
CA GLY A 18 25.73 18.55 3.16
C GLY A 18 25.48 17.04 3.16
N HIS A 19 24.82 16.53 4.20
CA HIS A 19 24.37 15.14 4.26
C HIS A 19 23.41 14.81 3.11
N ALA A 20 22.32 15.56 2.94
CA ALA A 20 21.34 15.30 1.89
C ALA A 20 21.91 15.35 0.47
N LEU A 21 22.88 16.23 0.19
CA LEU A 21 23.60 16.29 -1.10
C LEU A 21 24.49 15.06 -1.31
N LEU A 22 25.20 14.62 -0.27
CA LEU A 22 25.98 13.38 -0.32
C LEU A 22 25.07 12.17 -0.59
N TRP A 23 23.90 12.10 0.03
CA TRP A 23 22.88 11.06 -0.22
C TRP A 23 22.26 11.13 -1.62
N ALA A 24 21.89 12.33 -2.08
CA ALA A 24 21.26 12.54 -3.38
C ALA A 24 22.20 12.26 -4.55
N VAL A 25 23.49 12.55 -4.41
CA VAL A 25 24.48 12.32 -5.46
C VAL A 25 24.97 10.87 -5.47
N LEU A 26 25.20 10.26 -4.30
CA LEU A 26 25.82 8.93 -4.24
C LEU A 26 24.81 7.79 -4.31
N LEU A 27 23.66 7.90 -3.64
CA LEU A 27 22.68 6.81 -3.55
C LEU A 27 21.80 6.73 -4.81
N PHE A 28 21.40 7.88 -5.35
CA PHE A 28 20.68 7.94 -6.64
C PHE A 28 21.56 7.41 -7.78
N ARG A 29 22.81 7.88 -7.86
CA ARG A 29 23.72 7.49 -8.94
C ARG A 29 24.13 6.02 -8.85
N TRP A 30 24.28 5.46 -7.64
CA TRP A 30 24.57 4.04 -7.43
C TRP A 30 23.39 3.11 -7.75
N VAL A 31 22.15 3.47 -7.37
CA VAL A 31 20.94 2.70 -7.75
C VAL A 31 20.73 2.70 -9.27
N THR A 32 21.11 3.78 -9.96
CA THR A 32 20.98 3.91 -11.41
C THR A 32 22.19 3.43 -12.21
N PHE A 33 23.28 3.01 -11.55
CA PHE A 33 24.57 2.76 -12.22
C PHE A 33 24.49 1.64 -13.27
N ASN A 34 23.70 0.60 -13.00
CA ASN A 34 23.47 -0.51 -13.94
C ASN A 34 22.37 -0.22 -14.98
N GLN A 35 21.61 0.88 -14.85
CA GLN A 35 20.46 1.15 -15.71
C GLN A 35 20.67 2.29 -16.72
N PHE A 36 21.69 3.15 -16.54
CA PHE A 36 21.79 4.41 -17.29
C PHE A 36 23.18 4.77 -17.87
N ASP A 37 24.17 3.86 -17.89
CA ASP A 37 25.47 4.03 -18.62
C ASP A 37 26.16 5.41 -18.42
N TRP A 38 26.31 5.82 -17.15
CA TRP A 38 26.89 7.13 -16.82
C TRP A 38 28.42 7.15 -17.02
N SER A 39 28.97 8.24 -17.56
CA SER A 39 30.43 8.45 -17.54
C SER A 39 30.91 8.75 -16.11
N PRO A 40 31.90 8.02 -15.58
CA PRO A 40 32.34 8.17 -14.19
C PRO A 40 33.00 9.53 -13.97
N LEU A 41 32.68 10.18 -12.85
CA LEU A 41 33.31 11.45 -12.48
C LEU A 41 34.75 11.19 -12.04
N ARG A 42 35.68 12.12 -12.32
CA ARG A 42 37.09 12.00 -11.93
C ARG A 42 37.29 11.72 -10.44
N LEU A 43 36.41 12.25 -9.59
CA LEU A 43 36.43 12.04 -8.15
C LEU A 43 36.02 10.61 -7.75
N GLU A 44 35.12 9.97 -8.50
CA GLU A 44 34.66 8.60 -8.23
C GLU A 44 35.71 7.57 -8.63
N LEU A 45 36.42 7.79 -9.74
CA LEU A 45 37.55 6.95 -10.14
C LEU A 45 38.67 7.01 -9.10
N LEU A 46 38.99 8.21 -8.59
CA LEU A 46 39.97 8.39 -7.53
C LEU A 46 39.56 7.72 -6.21
N LEU A 47 38.26 7.70 -5.89
CA LEU A 47 37.74 7.04 -4.68
C LEU A 47 37.63 5.51 -4.83
N ALA A 48 37.37 5.01 -6.03
CA ALA A 48 37.31 3.58 -6.34
C ALA A 48 38.70 2.91 -6.32
N ASP A 49 39.76 3.65 -6.65
CA ASP A 49 41.15 3.18 -6.60
C ASP A 49 41.76 3.23 -5.18
N LEU A 50 41.06 3.77 -4.18
CA LEU A 50 41.52 3.76 -2.79
C LEU A 50 41.34 2.34 -2.19
N PRO A 51 42.31 1.87 -1.37
CA PRO A 51 42.08 0.69 -0.53
C PRO A 51 40.81 0.90 0.31
N GLY A 52 39.92 -0.09 0.38
CA GLY A 52 38.59 0.08 1.00
C GLY A 52 38.61 0.69 2.41
N MET A 53 39.66 0.43 3.19
CA MET A 53 39.90 1.04 4.49
C MET A 53 40.10 2.57 4.45
N ALA A 54 40.74 3.11 3.41
CA ALA A 54 40.97 4.53 3.23
C ALA A 54 39.71 5.27 2.79
N ALA A 55 38.86 4.66 1.96
CA ALA A 55 37.53 5.18 1.65
C ALA A 55 36.65 5.24 2.91
N TYR A 56 36.67 4.20 3.76
CA TYR A 56 35.98 4.20 5.06
C TYR A 56 36.54 5.22 6.06
N LEU A 57 37.86 5.44 6.10
CA LEU A 57 38.47 6.51 6.92
C LEU A 57 38.07 7.90 6.43
N PHE A 58 37.89 8.07 5.12
CA PHE A 58 37.41 9.32 4.55
C PHE A 58 35.93 9.57 4.87
N TYR A 59 35.05 8.58 4.63
CA TYR A 59 33.62 8.70 4.93
C TYR A 59 33.33 8.73 6.43
N GLY A 60 33.94 7.83 7.21
CA GLY A 60 33.86 7.80 8.67
C GLY A 60 34.52 9.00 9.33
N GLY A 61 35.61 9.52 8.75
CA GLY A 61 36.28 10.74 9.19
C GLY A 61 35.45 11.99 8.93
N ALA A 62 34.85 12.11 7.74
CA ALA A 62 33.90 13.19 7.44
C ALA A 62 32.70 13.17 8.38
N LEU A 63 32.17 11.98 8.68
CA LEU A 63 31.05 11.80 9.61
C LEU A 63 31.44 12.09 11.07
N LEU A 64 32.65 11.70 11.49
CA LEU A 64 33.21 12.03 12.80
C LEU A 64 33.46 13.53 12.95
N VAL A 65 33.86 14.22 11.87
CA VAL A 65 34.01 15.68 11.85
C VAL A 65 32.63 16.35 11.93
N ASP A 66 31.62 15.89 11.20
CA ASP A 66 30.25 16.41 11.27
C ASP A 66 29.61 16.17 12.64
N LEU A 67 29.81 14.99 13.23
CA LEU A 67 29.39 14.67 14.60
C LEU A 67 30.16 15.54 15.61
N ALA A 68 31.49 15.64 15.52
CA ALA A 68 32.31 16.43 16.42
C ALA A 68 31.98 17.94 16.34
N LEU A 69 31.66 18.45 15.15
CA LEU A 69 31.16 19.81 14.95
C LEU A 69 29.75 19.97 15.54
N GLY A 70 28.85 19.01 15.34
CA GLY A 70 27.54 18.98 16.00
C GLY A 70 27.64 18.94 17.54
N PHE A 71 28.62 18.22 18.08
CA PHE A 71 28.88 18.06 19.51
C PHE A 71 29.60 19.25 20.16
N ALA A 72 30.53 19.91 19.46
CA ALA A 72 31.25 21.08 19.97
C ALA A 72 30.34 22.30 20.18
N PHE A 73 29.19 22.35 19.49
CA PHE A 73 28.20 23.42 19.61
C PHE A 73 27.01 23.08 20.54
N TRP A 74 26.99 21.90 21.16
CA TRP A 74 25.91 21.48 22.08
C TRP A 74 26.29 21.75 23.54
N ARG A 75 25.58 22.70 24.18
CA ARG A 75 25.99 23.28 25.47
C ARG A 75 25.57 22.48 26.71
N ASP A 76 24.65 21.51 26.59
CA ASP A 76 24.05 20.84 27.75
C ASP A 76 24.43 19.35 27.83
N ARG A 77 25.24 18.97 28.84
CA ARG A 77 25.80 17.61 29.00
C ARG A 77 24.86 16.66 29.78
N GLY A 78 23.57 16.66 29.43
CA GLY A 78 22.54 15.85 30.10
C GLY A 78 22.57 14.35 29.77
N PRO A 79 21.63 13.54 30.28
CA PRO A 79 21.59 12.08 30.07
C PRO A 79 21.49 11.67 28.59
N VAL A 80 20.80 12.49 27.78
CA VAL A 80 20.63 12.27 26.34
C VAL A 80 21.96 12.39 25.58
N PHE A 81 22.88 13.24 26.05
CA PHE A 81 24.23 13.37 25.52
C PHE A 81 25.02 12.06 25.66
N TRP A 82 24.99 11.47 26.86
CA TRP A 82 25.70 10.23 27.14
C TRP A 82 25.09 9.03 26.41
N ILE A 83 23.76 8.99 26.27
CA ILE A 83 23.08 7.96 25.47
C ILE A 83 23.50 8.06 24.00
N GLY A 84 23.56 9.27 23.42
CA GLY A 84 24.03 9.48 22.04
C GLY A 84 25.48 9.05 21.82
N ILE A 85 26.39 9.35 22.76
CA ILE A 85 27.79 8.92 22.70
C ILE A 85 27.90 7.39 22.72
N VAL A 86 27.22 6.74 23.66
CA VAL A 86 27.26 5.28 23.79
C VAL A 86 26.66 4.61 22.55
N HIS A 87 25.57 5.16 22.01
CA HIS A 87 24.93 4.62 20.81
C HIS A 87 25.81 4.79 19.56
N GLY A 88 26.36 5.98 19.32
CA GLY A 88 27.23 6.25 18.16
C GLY A 88 28.53 5.42 18.21
N ALA A 89 29.14 5.28 19.39
CA ALA A 89 30.31 4.44 19.58
C ALA A 89 29.99 2.95 19.38
N LEU A 90 28.86 2.46 19.90
CA LEU A 90 28.44 1.07 19.78
C LEU A 90 28.13 0.69 18.32
N PHE A 91 27.36 1.52 17.61
CA PHE A 91 27.01 1.27 16.21
C PHE A 91 28.21 1.44 15.28
N GLY A 92 29.09 2.42 15.54
CA GLY A 92 30.38 2.51 14.87
C GLY A 92 31.22 1.24 15.04
N LEU A 93 31.33 0.73 16.27
CA LEU A 93 32.12 -0.47 16.55
C LEU A 93 31.49 -1.75 15.96
N LEU A 94 30.17 -1.89 16.04
CA LEU A 94 29.43 -2.99 15.41
C LEU A 94 29.56 -2.98 13.88
N SER A 95 29.56 -1.79 13.25
CA SER A 95 29.74 -1.67 11.80
C SER A 95 31.12 -2.15 11.34
N VAL A 96 32.16 -1.86 12.13
CA VAL A 96 33.53 -2.32 11.86
C VAL A 96 33.67 -3.83 12.09
N LEU A 97 33.11 -4.35 13.19
CA LEU A 97 33.17 -5.79 13.51
C LEU A 97 32.42 -6.64 12.48
N TYR A 98 31.27 -6.17 11.99
CA TYR A 98 30.48 -6.86 10.98
C TYR A 98 31.24 -6.96 9.64
N PHE A 99 31.90 -5.87 9.23
CA PHE A 99 32.70 -5.85 7.99
C PHE A 99 33.90 -6.80 8.04
N VAL A 100 34.60 -6.87 9.18
CA VAL A 100 35.75 -7.76 9.37
C VAL A 100 35.32 -9.24 9.36
N SER A 101 34.08 -9.54 9.75
CA SER A 101 33.59 -10.92 9.88
C SER A 101 32.88 -11.47 8.64
N TRP A 102 32.40 -10.63 7.72
CA TRP A 102 31.57 -11.05 6.57
C TRP A 102 32.04 -10.43 5.23
N GLU A 103 33.27 -10.78 4.83
CA GLU A 103 33.84 -10.64 3.46
C GLU A 103 33.48 -9.37 2.65
N GLY A 104 33.35 -8.22 3.30
CA GLY A 104 33.19 -6.94 2.61
C GLY A 104 31.78 -6.62 2.11
N GLU A 105 30.74 -7.32 2.58
CA GLU A 105 29.36 -7.00 2.19
C GLU A 105 28.85 -5.71 2.88
N PHE A 106 28.56 -4.69 2.05
CA PHE A 106 28.43 -3.28 2.44
C PHE A 106 27.06 -2.86 3.01
N TYR A 107 26.02 -3.69 2.87
CA TYR A 107 24.62 -3.25 3.00
C TYR A 107 24.08 -3.19 4.44
N ILE A 108 24.39 -4.17 5.30
CA ILE A 108 23.87 -4.21 6.68
C ILE A 108 24.49 -3.12 7.58
N PRO A 109 25.80 -2.84 7.55
CA PRO A 109 26.40 -1.75 8.34
C PRO A 109 25.83 -0.37 7.96
N LEU A 110 25.57 -0.15 6.67
CA LEU A 110 24.99 1.09 6.14
C LEU A 110 23.53 1.28 6.59
N MET A 111 22.73 0.19 6.64
CA MET A 111 21.35 0.23 7.16
C MET A 111 21.29 0.44 8.68
N LEU A 112 22.21 -0.17 9.44
CA LEU A 112 22.30 0.04 10.89
C LEU A 112 22.72 1.47 11.24
N LEU A 113 23.61 2.08 10.45
CA LEU A 113 23.94 3.50 10.57
C LEU A 113 22.78 4.42 10.16
N ALA A 114 22.04 4.11 9.08
CA ALA A 114 20.86 4.88 8.67
C ALA A 114 19.76 4.87 9.74
N GLY A 115 19.56 3.74 10.43
CA GLY A 115 18.65 3.63 11.56
C GLY A 115 19.04 4.53 12.75
N SER A 116 20.33 4.78 12.96
CA SER A 116 20.83 5.60 14.07
C SER A 116 20.63 7.12 13.85
N GLY A 117 20.77 7.61 12.62
CA GLY A 117 20.45 9.01 12.27
C GLY A 117 18.95 9.31 12.39
N LEU A 118 18.12 8.32 12.06
CA LEU A 118 16.68 8.32 12.28
C LEU A 118 16.30 8.39 13.76
N LEU A 119 17.00 7.65 14.62
CA LEU A 119 16.82 7.70 16.07
C LEU A 119 17.18 9.07 16.66
N ILE A 120 18.20 9.75 16.12
CA ILE A 120 18.58 11.11 16.54
C ILE A 120 17.48 12.12 16.17
N LEU A 121 16.82 11.97 15.02
CA LEU A 121 15.66 12.80 14.61
C LEU A 121 14.44 12.63 15.55
N LEU A 122 14.25 11.42 16.10
CA LEU A 122 13.18 11.14 17.07
C LEU A 122 13.42 11.82 18.44
N VAL A 123 14.67 12.17 18.75
CA VAL A 123 15.08 12.81 20.01
C VAL A 123 14.99 14.34 19.94
N MET A 124 14.92 14.94 18.74
CA MET A 124 14.81 16.39 18.58
C MET A 124 13.39 16.87 18.95
N LYS A 125 13.26 17.34 20.19
CA LYS A 125 12.02 17.92 20.74
C LYS A 125 11.70 19.23 19.99
N HIS A 126 10.50 19.28 19.42
CA HIS A 126 9.86 20.39 18.67
C HIS A 126 9.94 20.35 17.14
N THR A 127 9.32 19.37 16.48
CA THR A 127 8.41 19.61 15.33
C THR A 127 7.67 18.32 14.97
N ALA A 128 6.34 18.35 14.82
CA ALA A 128 5.57 17.19 14.35
C ALA A 128 6.10 16.61 13.01
N TRP A 129 6.78 17.45 12.22
CA TRP A 129 7.43 17.11 10.97
C TRP A 129 8.66 16.20 11.10
N SER A 130 9.46 16.27 12.18
CA SER A 130 10.63 15.39 12.34
C SER A 130 10.24 13.95 12.65
N LEU A 131 9.13 13.75 13.37
CA LEU A 131 8.53 12.43 13.63
C LEU A 131 7.86 11.83 12.38
N ALA A 132 7.26 12.66 11.52
CA ALA A 132 6.59 12.22 10.30
C ALA A 132 7.54 12.02 9.11
N PHE A 133 8.71 12.68 9.12
CA PHE A 133 9.67 12.66 8.01
C PHE A 133 10.08 11.25 7.54
N PRO A 134 10.39 10.29 8.43
CA PRO A 134 10.78 8.94 8.00
C PRO A 134 9.69 8.23 7.21
N ALA A 135 8.44 8.33 7.70
CA ALA A 135 7.28 7.75 7.04
C ALA A 135 6.95 8.48 5.73
N ALA A 136 7.05 9.82 5.72
CA ALA A 136 6.82 10.63 4.53
C ALA A 136 7.87 10.35 3.43
N LEU A 137 9.14 10.22 3.79
CA LEU A 137 10.22 9.85 2.87
C LEU A 137 9.97 8.46 2.28
N TRP A 138 9.59 7.50 3.13
CA TRP A 138 9.25 6.14 2.70
C TRP A 138 8.08 6.14 1.71
N LEU A 139 6.98 6.83 2.01
CA LEU A 139 5.86 6.99 1.09
C LEU A 139 6.25 7.74 -0.19
N GLY A 140 7.13 8.74 -0.08
CA GLY A 140 7.68 9.46 -1.23
C GLY A 140 8.39 8.52 -2.21
N ILE A 141 9.32 7.71 -1.71
CA ILE A 141 10.17 6.84 -2.53
C ILE A 141 9.40 5.61 -3.03
N PHE A 142 8.58 4.98 -2.20
CA PHE A 142 7.97 3.68 -2.55
C PHE A 142 6.53 3.75 -3.04
N PHE A 143 5.85 4.89 -2.88
CA PHE A 143 4.49 5.08 -3.36
C PHE A 143 4.40 6.22 -4.39
N LEU A 144 4.82 7.44 -4.02
CA LEU A 144 4.70 8.59 -4.92
C LEU A 144 5.59 8.50 -6.14
N LEU A 145 6.86 8.07 -5.99
CA LEU A 145 7.78 7.92 -7.11
C LEU A 145 7.27 6.89 -8.14
N PRO A 146 6.85 5.66 -7.78
CA PRO A 146 6.22 4.75 -8.74
C PRO A 146 4.95 5.30 -9.38
N MET A 147 4.09 5.97 -8.63
CA MET A 147 2.88 6.60 -9.19
C MET A 147 3.23 7.72 -10.19
N PHE A 148 4.27 8.50 -9.91
CA PHE A 148 4.79 9.50 -10.83
C PHE A 148 5.39 8.86 -12.09
N LEU A 149 6.12 7.75 -11.96
CA LEU A 149 6.62 7.00 -13.12
C LEU A 149 5.48 6.49 -14.00
N VAL A 150 4.41 5.95 -13.40
CA VAL A 150 3.20 5.54 -14.15
C VAL A 150 2.56 6.73 -14.85
N LEU A 151 2.49 7.89 -14.19
CA LEU A 151 1.99 9.12 -14.79
C LEU A 151 2.84 9.54 -16.00
N VAL A 152 4.17 9.53 -15.88
CA VAL A 152 5.08 9.83 -17.01
C VAL A 152 4.86 8.84 -18.16
N VAL A 153 4.80 7.54 -17.86
CA VAL A 153 4.56 6.48 -18.86
C VAL A 153 3.19 6.62 -19.53
N SER A 154 2.18 7.15 -18.84
CA SER A 154 0.84 7.34 -19.41
C SER A 154 0.76 8.37 -20.54
N PHE A 155 1.78 9.20 -20.71
CA PHE A 155 1.95 10.09 -21.86
C PHE A 155 2.74 9.45 -23.02
N GLY A 156 3.22 8.22 -22.86
CA GLY A 156 3.97 7.48 -23.87
C GLY A 156 3.07 6.56 -24.69
N GLU A 157 3.45 6.34 -25.95
CA GLU A 157 2.78 5.41 -26.85
C GLU A 157 3.39 4.00 -26.74
N ARG A 158 2.56 2.98 -27.02
CA ARG A 158 3.03 1.60 -27.08
C ARG A 158 3.77 1.34 -28.39
N SER A 159 5.07 1.08 -28.28
CA SER A 159 5.89 0.64 -29.40
C SER A 159 5.48 -0.74 -29.91
N ARG A 160 5.72 -1.00 -31.20
CA ARG A 160 5.47 -2.30 -31.86
C ARG A 160 6.19 -3.47 -31.19
N LEU A 161 7.34 -3.21 -30.55
CA LEU A 161 8.14 -4.20 -29.84
C LEU A 161 7.77 -4.33 -28.35
N GLY A 162 6.72 -3.65 -27.89
CA GLY A 162 6.24 -3.73 -26.50
C GLY A 162 6.90 -2.75 -25.51
N GLY A 163 7.80 -1.87 -25.99
CA GLY A 163 8.36 -0.77 -25.19
C GLY A 163 7.46 0.48 -25.15
N VAL A 164 7.85 1.47 -24.34
CA VAL A 164 7.23 2.80 -24.28
C VAL A 164 8.04 3.76 -25.14
N THR A 165 7.40 4.40 -26.11
CA THR A 165 8.03 5.42 -26.97
C THR A 165 7.29 6.73 -26.80
N TYR A 166 8.02 7.82 -26.64
CA TYR A 166 7.42 9.14 -26.50
C TYR A 166 7.44 9.86 -27.87
N PRO A 167 6.34 10.53 -28.26
CA PRO A 167 6.36 11.36 -29.46
C PRO A 167 7.43 12.46 -29.33
N PRO A 168 8.00 12.93 -30.46
CA PRO A 168 8.98 14.03 -30.43
C PRO A 168 8.37 15.26 -29.75
N PHE A 169 9.14 15.90 -28.86
CA PHE A 169 8.70 17.11 -28.19
C PHE A 169 8.71 18.28 -29.18
N ASP A 170 7.54 18.55 -29.77
CA ASP A 170 7.29 19.67 -30.67
C ASP A 170 6.00 20.37 -30.20
N LEU A 171 6.04 21.70 -30.06
CA LEU A 171 4.88 22.50 -29.64
C LEU A 171 3.67 22.32 -30.58
N THR A 172 3.89 21.91 -31.83
CA THR A 172 2.83 21.64 -32.79
C THR A 172 2.16 20.27 -32.60
N ASN A 173 2.85 19.31 -31.97
CA ASN A 173 2.40 17.92 -31.78
C ASN A 173 2.09 17.57 -30.32
N LEU A 174 1.93 18.58 -29.45
CA LEU A 174 1.54 18.40 -28.04
C LEU A 174 0.27 17.56 -27.86
N GLY A 175 -0.64 17.56 -28.85
CA GLY A 175 -1.86 16.75 -28.85
C GLY A 175 -1.58 15.24 -28.77
N ALA A 176 -0.50 14.75 -29.39
CA ALA A 176 -0.18 13.32 -29.45
C ALA A 176 0.03 12.70 -28.06
N TYR A 177 0.58 13.47 -27.10
CA TYR A 177 0.73 13.02 -25.71
C TYR A 177 -0.61 12.78 -25.00
N PHE A 178 -1.70 13.36 -25.50
CA PHE A 178 -3.03 13.26 -24.90
C PHE A 178 -3.99 12.34 -25.66
N ASP A 179 -3.56 11.74 -26.78
CA ASP A 179 -4.42 10.94 -27.66
C ASP A 179 -5.04 9.74 -26.93
N ASP A 180 -4.30 9.06 -26.05
CA ASP A 180 -4.85 7.94 -25.26
C ASP A 180 -5.93 8.38 -24.26
N TYR A 181 -5.83 9.60 -23.73
CA TYR A 181 -6.88 10.17 -22.86
C TYR A 181 -8.13 10.53 -23.66
N VAL A 182 -7.97 11.11 -24.85
CA VAL A 182 -9.08 11.36 -25.77
C VAL A 182 -9.70 10.03 -26.18
N ARG A 183 -8.88 9.01 -26.44
CA ARG A 183 -9.32 7.67 -26.83
C ARG A 183 -10.25 7.04 -25.80
N PHE A 184 -9.99 7.26 -24.50
CA PHE A 184 -10.88 6.80 -23.42
C PHE A 184 -12.32 7.33 -23.56
N PHE A 185 -12.47 8.57 -24.01
CA PHE A 185 -13.78 9.22 -24.21
C PHE A 185 -14.32 9.10 -25.64
N SER A 186 -13.55 8.53 -26.57
CA SER A 186 -13.94 8.39 -27.97
C SER A 186 -14.59 7.03 -28.27
N PRO A 187 -15.47 6.95 -29.29
CA PRO A 187 -16.00 5.67 -29.74
C PRO A 187 -14.94 4.88 -30.53
N VAL A 188 -14.72 3.62 -30.16
CA VAL A 188 -13.83 2.68 -30.85
C VAL A 188 -14.69 1.65 -31.57
N GLY A 189 -14.73 1.70 -32.90
CA GLY A 189 -15.58 0.81 -33.70
C GLY A 189 -17.08 1.10 -33.59
N GLY A 190 -17.46 2.34 -33.26
CA GLY A 190 -18.86 2.78 -33.09
C GLY A 190 -19.36 2.79 -31.65
N ASP A 191 -18.63 2.14 -30.71
CA ASP A 191 -19.02 2.02 -29.30
C ASP A 191 -18.00 2.67 -28.35
N PHE A 192 -18.49 3.27 -27.26
CA PHE A 192 -17.66 3.80 -26.17
C PHE A 192 -17.21 2.69 -25.21
N ILE A 193 -16.37 1.77 -25.71
CA ILE A 193 -15.98 0.54 -24.99
C ILE A 193 -15.36 0.85 -23.62
N TYR A 194 -14.37 1.75 -23.56
CA TYR A 194 -13.65 2.08 -22.32
C TYR A 194 -14.58 2.73 -21.28
N LEU A 195 -15.38 3.71 -21.71
CA LEU A 195 -16.34 4.38 -20.84
C LEU A 195 -17.41 3.42 -20.31
N ARG A 196 -17.89 2.48 -21.14
CA ARG A 196 -18.85 1.45 -20.73
C ARG A 196 -18.27 0.49 -19.70
N ILE A 197 -17.02 0.03 -19.88
CA ILE A 197 -16.34 -0.84 -18.92
C ILE A 197 -16.13 -0.09 -17.59
N PHE A 198 -15.67 1.17 -17.65
CA PHE A 198 -15.51 2.02 -16.48
C PHE A 198 -16.83 2.21 -15.73
N GLY A 199 -17.91 2.58 -16.45
CA GLY A 199 -19.24 2.74 -15.87
C GLY A 199 -19.78 1.44 -15.26
N ARG A 200 -19.55 0.29 -15.90
CA ARG A 200 -19.91 -1.02 -15.34
C ARG A 200 -19.16 -1.31 -14.04
N SER A 201 -17.86 -1.05 -13.99
CA SER A 201 -17.06 -1.22 -12.78
C SER A 201 -17.53 -0.33 -11.65
N LEU A 202 -17.83 0.95 -11.94
CA LEU A 202 -18.36 1.90 -10.97
C LEU A 202 -19.74 1.47 -10.45
N TRP A 203 -20.62 1.03 -11.35
CA TRP A 203 -21.94 0.50 -10.99
C TRP A 203 -21.83 -0.71 -10.07
N LEU A 204 -21.01 -1.70 -10.43
CA LEU A 204 -20.81 -2.91 -9.62
C LEU A 204 -20.19 -2.59 -8.25
N ALA A 205 -19.20 -1.69 -8.20
CA ALA A 205 -18.57 -1.28 -6.94
C ALA A 205 -19.56 -0.55 -6.03
N THR A 206 -20.37 0.36 -6.59
CA THR A 206 -21.39 1.11 -5.84
C THR A 206 -22.46 0.17 -5.32
N LEU A 207 -22.99 -0.69 -6.18
CA LEU A 207 -24.00 -1.68 -5.82
C LEU A 207 -23.47 -2.62 -4.73
N ASN A 208 -22.24 -3.12 -4.87
CA ASN A 208 -21.61 -3.94 -3.85
C ASN A 208 -21.46 -3.20 -2.51
N THR A 209 -21.07 -1.93 -2.54
CA THR A 209 -20.94 -1.11 -1.33
C THR A 209 -22.27 -0.98 -0.58
N VAL A 210 -23.35 -0.73 -1.32
CA VAL A 210 -24.71 -0.65 -0.76
C VAL A 210 -25.15 -1.99 -0.18
N ILE A 211 -24.93 -3.10 -0.91
CA ILE A 211 -25.24 -4.45 -0.42
C ILE A 211 -24.44 -4.74 0.85
N CYS A 212 -23.12 -4.53 0.84
CA CYS A 212 -22.28 -4.67 2.03
C CYS A 212 -22.82 -3.85 3.19
N LEU A 213 -23.16 -2.57 3.00
CA LEU A 213 -23.70 -1.74 4.08
C LEU A 213 -25.01 -2.30 4.66
N ILE A 214 -25.97 -2.69 3.79
CA ILE A 214 -27.27 -3.23 4.19
C ILE A 214 -27.12 -4.49 5.03
N PHE A 215 -26.19 -5.37 4.71
CA PHE A 215 -25.98 -6.62 5.45
C PHE A 215 -25.01 -6.47 6.64
N SER A 216 -23.93 -5.71 6.47
CA SER A 216 -22.91 -5.53 7.50
C SER A 216 -23.40 -4.67 8.66
N TYR A 217 -24.28 -3.69 8.43
CA TYR A 217 -24.83 -2.86 9.51
C TYR A 217 -25.64 -3.65 10.55
N PRO A 218 -26.71 -4.39 10.19
CA PRO A 218 -27.46 -5.18 11.17
C PRO A 218 -26.60 -6.26 11.81
N PHE A 219 -25.66 -6.83 11.06
CA PHE A 219 -24.73 -7.81 11.57
C PHE A 219 -23.75 -7.22 12.61
N ALA A 220 -23.15 -6.06 12.33
CA ALA A 220 -22.26 -5.37 13.26
C ALA A 220 -23.02 -4.88 14.51
N TYR A 221 -24.24 -4.38 14.34
CA TYR A 221 -25.15 -4.00 15.43
C TYR A 221 -25.47 -5.19 16.34
N TRP A 222 -25.74 -6.36 15.74
CA TRP A 222 -25.97 -7.59 16.47
C TRP A 222 -24.74 -8.02 17.29
N ILE A 223 -23.53 -7.93 16.73
CA ILE A 223 -22.30 -8.24 17.46
C ILE A 223 -22.09 -7.25 18.61
N ALA A 224 -22.29 -5.95 18.39
CA ALA A 224 -22.09 -4.91 19.40
C ALA A 224 -22.97 -5.10 20.64
N ARG A 225 -24.17 -5.66 20.47
CA ARG A 225 -25.10 -5.97 21.58
C ARG A 225 -24.80 -7.28 22.31
N ARG A 226 -23.84 -8.09 21.86
CA ARG A 226 -23.47 -9.32 22.57
C ARG A 226 -22.67 -9.03 23.84
N PRO A 227 -22.69 -9.94 24.84
CA PRO A 227 -21.82 -9.84 26.01
C PRO A 227 -20.35 -9.71 25.61
N ALA A 228 -19.58 -8.89 26.34
CA ALA A 228 -18.20 -8.55 26.01
C ALA A 228 -17.30 -9.77 25.75
N GLN A 229 -17.54 -10.89 26.45
CA GLN A 229 -16.81 -12.15 26.28
C GLN A 229 -16.91 -12.77 24.88
N TYR A 230 -18.01 -12.54 24.14
CA TYR A 230 -18.22 -13.15 22.82
C TYR A 230 -17.88 -12.21 21.66
N ARG A 231 -17.81 -10.90 21.89
CA ARG A 231 -17.58 -9.91 20.82
C ARG A 231 -16.27 -10.14 20.09
N GLY A 232 -15.19 -10.34 20.85
CA GLY A 232 -13.87 -10.61 20.29
C GLY A 232 -13.85 -11.87 19.42
N LEU A 233 -14.50 -12.96 19.87
CA LEU A 233 -14.61 -14.20 19.10
C LEU A 233 -15.41 -14.02 17.81
N LEU A 234 -16.53 -13.28 17.86
CA LEU A 234 -17.37 -13.02 16.69
C LEU A 234 -16.63 -12.17 15.65
N ILE A 235 -15.93 -11.12 16.07
CA ILE A 235 -15.11 -10.30 15.18
C ILE A 235 -13.95 -11.12 14.60
N PHE A 236 -13.30 -11.95 15.42
CA PHE A 236 -12.28 -12.88 14.94
C PHE A 236 -12.83 -13.81 13.85
N LEU A 237 -14.01 -14.42 14.04
CA LEU A 237 -14.65 -15.29 13.05
C LEU A 237 -14.90 -14.57 11.72
N VAL A 238 -15.30 -13.29 11.77
CA VAL A 238 -15.51 -12.44 10.58
C VAL A 238 -14.19 -12.15 9.86
N MET A 239 -13.09 -12.07 10.60
CA MET A 239 -11.75 -11.80 10.06
C MET A 239 -11.06 -13.06 9.50
N ILE A 240 -11.48 -14.28 9.85
CA ILE A 240 -10.90 -15.52 9.30
C ILE A 240 -10.75 -15.50 7.77
N PRO A 241 -11.79 -15.18 6.97
CA PRO A 241 -11.64 -15.16 5.51
C PRO A 241 -10.61 -14.15 5.03
N PHE A 242 -10.35 -13.07 5.78
CA PHE A 242 -9.34 -12.08 5.42
C PHE A 242 -7.91 -12.63 5.45
N TRP A 243 -7.61 -13.57 6.36
CA TRP A 243 -6.28 -14.20 6.45
C TRP A 243 -6.00 -15.25 5.37
N THR A 244 -7.00 -15.61 4.58
CA THR A 244 -6.84 -16.53 3.46
C THR A 244 -6.55 -15.79 2.16
N ASN A 245 -5.71 -16.39 1.31
CA ASN A 245 -5.34 -15.81 0.03
C ASN A 245 -6.59 -15.55 -0.84
N PHE A 246 -6.66 -14.35 -1.44
CA PHE A 246 -7.81 -13.93 -2.25
C PHE A 246 -8.03 -14.80 -3.50
N LEU A 247 -6.95 -15.27 -4.15
CA LEU A 247 -7.05 -16.16 -5.31
C LEU A 247 -7.65 -17.51 -4.92
N VAL A 248 -7.16 -18.12 -3.82
CA VAL A 248 -7.69 -19.41 -3.32
C VAL A 248 -9.19 -19.29 -3.03
N ARG A 249 -9.60 -18.21 -2.36
CA ARG A 249 -11.02 -17.90 -2.11
C ARG A 249 -11.83 -17.75 -3.40
N THR A 250 -11.27 -17.08 -4.39
CA THR A 250 -11.93 -16.89 -5.70
C THR A 250 -12.10 -18.24 -6.42
N TYR A 251 -11.08 -19.10 -6.41
CA TYR A 251 -11.18 -20.45 -6.96
C TYR A 251 -12.22 -21.30 -6.23
N ALA A 252 -12.29 -21.23 -4.90
CA ALA A 252 -13.31 -21.93 -4.11
C ALA A 252 -14.72 -21.49 -4.53
N TRP A 253 -14.96 -20.19 -4.69
CA TRP A 253 -16.25 -19.68 -5.20
C TRP A 253 -16.53 -20.12 -6.63
N MET A 254 -15.53 -20.14 -7.52
CA MET A 254 -15.72 -20.67 -8.88
C MET A 254 -16.09 -22.16 -8.87
N LEU A 255 -15.50 -22.97 -7.98
CA LEU A 255 -15.88 -24.39 -7.81
C LEU A 255 -17.30 -24.57 -7.28
N ILE A 256 -17.78 -23.66 -6.43
CA ILE A 256 -19.14 -23.67 -5.88
C ILE A 256 -20.17 -23.24 -6.93
N LEU A 257 -19.85 -22.20 -7.71
CA LEU A 257 -20.76 -21.54 -8.66
C LEU A 257 -20.76 -22.13 -10.07
N ARG A 258 -19.80 -22.98 -10.44
CA ARG A 258 -19.79 -23.63 -11.75
C ARG A 258 -21.01 -24.53 -11.95
N ASP A 259 -21.26 -24.95 -13.19
CA ASP A 259 -22.40 -25.79 -13.56
C ASP A 259 -22.43 -27.15 -12.84
N THR A 260 -21.25 -27.72 -12.55
CA THR A 260 -21.09 -28.94 -11.75
C THR A 260 -20.74 -28.67 -10.28
N GLY A 261 -21.01 -27.45 -9.82
CA GLY A 261 -20.73 -26.99 -8.47
C GLY A 261 -21.78 -27.41 -7.46
N VAL A 262 -21.50 -27.17 -6.18
CA VAL A 262 -22.38 -27.58 -5.06
C VAL A 262 -23.79 -26.98 -5.20
N ILE A 263 -23.88 -25.70 -5.58
CA ILE A 263 -25.16 -24.99 -5.70
C ILE A 263 -26.00 -25.58 -6.83
N ASN A 264 -25.39 -25.78 -8.00
CA ASN A 264 -26.10 -26.32 -9.15
C ASN A 264 -26.48 -27.79 -8.96
N ASN A 265 -25.63 -28.62 -8.33
CA ASN A 265 -26.00 -29.99 -7.99
C ASN A 265 -27.18 -30.03 -7.00
N PHE A 266 -27.19 -29.14 -6.00
CA PHE A 266 -28.32 -29.02 -5.09
C PHE A 266 -29.61 -28.61 -5.82
N TRP A 267 -29.52 -27.67 -6.77
CA TRP A 267 -30.63 -27.21 -7.61
C TRP A 267 -31.19 -28.29 -8.53
N THR A 268 -30.33 -28.96 -9.30
CA THR A 268 -30.74 -29.94 -10.33
C THR A 268 -31.02 -31.33 -9.80
N MET A 269 -30.57 -31.67 -8.60
CA MET A 269 -30.88 -32.95 -7.96
C MET A 269 -31.91 -32.76 -6.85
N THR A 270 -31.49 -32.29 -5.67
CA THR A 270 -32.35 -32.32 -4.49
C THR A 270 -33.59 -31.45 -4.61
N LEU A 271 -33.46 -30.23 -5.17
CA LEU A 271 -34.61 -29.35 -5.36
C LEU A 271 -35.46 -29.79 -6.55
N HIS A 272 -34.84 -30.36 -7.59
CA HIS A 272 -35.58 -30.93 -8.71
C HIS A 272 -36.45 -32.11 -8.29
N ASP A 273 -35.89 -33.08 -7.56
CA ASP A 273 -36.63 -34.24 -7.06
C ASP A 273 -37.80 -33.82 -6.18
N LEU A 274 -37.59 -32.83 -5.30
CA LEU A 274 -38.65 -32.25 -4.48
C LEU A 274 -39.71 -31.53 -5.34
N ALA A 275 -39.29 -30.77 -6.35
CA ALA A 275 -40.19 -30.04 -7.23
C ALA A 275 -41.04 -30.99 -8.07
N VAL A 276 -40.48 -32.09 -8.56
CA VAL A 276 -41.21 -33.15 -9.28
C VAL A 276 -42.24 -33.83 -8.36
N ALA A 277 -41.83 -34.22 -7.14
CA ALA A 277 -42.75 -34.83 -6.17
C ALA A 277 -43.90 -33.90 -5.76
N LEU A 278 -43.68 -32.58 -5.73
CA LEU A 278 -44.71 -31.58 -5.48
C LEU A 278 -45.57 -31.28 -6.72
N ALA A 279 -45.00 -31.36 -7.92
CA ALA A 279 -45.71 -31.19 -9.19
C ALA A 279 -46.71 -32.32 -9.44
N GLU A 280 -46.40 -33.54 -8.99
CA GLU A 280 -47.35 -34.66 -8.99
C GLU A 280 -48.56 -34.42 -8.07
N ARG A 281 -48.39 -33.65 -6.99
CA ARG A 281 -49.46 -33.32 -6.03
C ARG A 281 -50.28 -32.11 -6.42
N SER A 282 -49.69 -31.15 -7.12
CA SER A 282 -50.42 -29.99 -7.64
C SER A 282 -49.73 -29.40 -8.87
N SER A 283 -50.54 -29.07 -9.89
CA SER A 283 -50.08 -28.48 -11.14
C SER A 283 -49.38 -27.12 -10.99
N LEU A 284 -49.52 -26.47 -9.83
CA LEU A 284 -48.84 -25.22 -9.49
C LEU A 284 -47.31 -25.36 -9.47
N PHE A 285 -46.78 -26.55 -9.15
CA PHE A 285 -45.32 -26.77 -9.07
C PHE A 285 -44.70 -27.30 -10.36
N ALA A 286 -45.50 -27.57 -11.40
CA ALA A 286 -44.99 -28.05 -12.69
C ALA A 286 -43.98 -27.05 -13.32
N GLY A 287 -44.21 -25.75 -13.15
CA GLY A 287 -43.26 -24.72 -13.61
C GLY A 287 -41.93 -24.76 -12.85
N LEU A 288 -41.94 -25.07 -11.55
CA LEU A 288 -40.72 -25.18 -10.74
C LEU A 288 -39.90 -26.42 -11.11
N ALA A 289 -40.56 -27.54 -11.41
CA ALA A 289 -39.89 -28.75 -11.90
C ALA A 289 -39.17 -28.50 -13.22
N ALA A 290 -39.81 -27.82 -14.18
CA ALA A 290 -39.19 -27.46 -15.46
C ALA A 290 -38.01 -26.48 -15.31
N MET A 291 -38.06 -25.56 -14.34
CA MET A 291 -36.95 -24.62 -14.09
C MET A 291 -35.72 -25.29 -13.46
N THR A 292 -35.90 -26.42 -12.78
CA THR A 292 -34.81 -27.13 -12.08
C THR A 292 -34.10 -28.18 -12.94
N GLU A 293 -34.58 -28.45 -14.16
CA GLU A 293 -33.96 -29.42 -15.07
C GLU A 293 -32.55 -29.02 -15.54
N ASN A 294 -32.31 -27.72 -15.71
CA ASN A 294 -31.04 -27.21 -16.22
C ASN A 294 -30.24 -26.47 -15.14
N PRO A 295 -28.89 -26.56 -15.15
CA PRO A 295 -28.05 -25.79 -14.26
C PRO A 295 -28.28 -24.28 -14.42
N LEU A 296 -28.22 -23.54 -13.31
CA LEU A 296 -28.27 -22.09 -13.34
C LEU A 296 -26.93 -21.55 -13.88
N PRO A 297 -26.94 -20.59 -14.82
CA PRO A 297 -25.71 -20.00 -15.38
C PRO A 297 -25.11 -18.99 -14.39
N LEU A 298 -24.65 -19.49 -13.25
CA LEU A 298 -24.20 -18.68 -12.10
C LEU A 298 -22.81 -18.07 -12.33
N LEU A 299 -21.95 -18.69 -13.14
CA LEU A 299 -20.59 -18.24 -13.41
C LEU A 299 -20.52 -17.31 -14.64
N PHE A 300 -19.46 -16.50 -14.74
CA PHE A 300 -19.18 -15.58 -15.86
C PHE A 300 -20.21 -14.45 -16.08
N ASN A 301 -21.01 -14.14 -15.06
CA ASN A 301 -21.95 -13.03 -15.08
C ASN A 301 -21.63 -11.99 -13.99
N SER A 302 -22.34 -10.86 -14.01
CA SER A 302 -22.16 -9.80 -13.00
C SER A 302 -22.57 -10.22 -11.58
N GLY A 303 -23.49 -11.17 -11.44
CA GLY A 303 -23.92 -11.72 -10.15
C GLY A 303 -22.80 -12.49 -9.44
N ALA A 304 -22.06 -13.35 -10.15
CA ALA A 304 -20.87 -14.01 -9.60
C ALA A 304 -19.83 -13.00 -9.13
N VAL A 305 -19.62 -11.93 -9.89
CA VAL A 305 -18.71 -10.84 -9.50
C VAL A 305 -19.19 -10.18 -8.20
N LEU A 306 -20.50 -9.87 -8.09
CA LEU A 306 -21.06 -9.29 -6.87
C LEU A 306 -20.93 -10.22 -5.65
N VAL A 307 -21.14 -11.53 -5.81
CA VAL A 307 -20.95 -12.49 -4.70
C VAL A 307 -19.50 -12.50 -4.24
N GLY A 308 -18.54 -12.55 -5.18
CA GLY A 308 -17.12 -12.51 -4.87
C GLY A 308 -16.69 -11.21 -4.19
N LEU A 309 -17.18 -10.06 -4.68
CA LEU A 309 -16.93 -8.75 -4.09
C LEU A 309 -17.55 -8.65 -2.69
N PHE A 310 -18.80 -9.08 -2.52
CA PHE A 310 -19.48 -9.05 -1.23
C PHE A 310 -18.71 -9.85 -0.19
N TYR A 311 -18.38 -11.10 -0.50
CA TYR A 311 -17.60 -11.96 0.39
C TYR A 311 -16.21 -11.38 0.71
N GLY A 312 -15.54 -10.77 -0.28
CA GLY A 312 -14.22 -10.16 -0.10
C GLY A 312 -14.22 -8.90 0.76
N TYR A 313 -15.23 -8.04 0.59
CA TYR A 313 -15.31 -6.72 1.22
C TYR A 313 -16.18 -6.67 2.48
N PHE A 314 -17.00 -7.68 2.73
CA PHE A 314 -17.88 -7.75 3.91
C PHE A 314 -17.12 -7.54 5.23
N PRO A 315 -15.97 -8.21 5.52
CA PRO A 315 -15.24 -7.99 6.76
C PRO A 315 -14.76 -6.54 6.92
N PHE A 316 -14.33 -5.90 5.83
CA PHE A 316 -13.85 -4.52 5.85
C PHE A 316 -14.97 -3.50 6.12
N MET A 317 -16.22 -3.80 5.77
CA MET A 317 -17.37 -2.98 6.12
C MET A 317 -17.80 -3.20 7.58
N VAL A 318 -17.76 -4.45 8.07
CA VAL A 318 -18.16 -4.79 9.45
C VAL A 318 -17.26 -4.15 10.50
N LEU A 319 -15.93 -4.18 10.32
CA LEU A 319 -14.96 -3.70 11.31
C LEU A 319 -15.16 -2.24 11.75
N PRO A 320 -15.20 -1.24 10.83
CA PRO A 320 -15.41 0.14 11.22
C PRO A 320 -16.81 0.36 11.80
N LEU A 321 -17.85 -0.29 11.27
CA LEU A 321 -19.22 -0.19 11.81
C LEU A 321 -19.27 -0.69 13.26
N TYR A 322 -18.72 -1.89 13.52
CA TYR A 322 -18.63 -2.45 14.86
C TYR A 322 -17.86 -1.52 15.81
N SER A 323 -16.72 -0.99 15.39
CA SER A 323 -15.89 -0.12 16.24
C SER A 323 -16.58 1.17 16.68
N ASN A 324 -17.56 1.64 15.91
CA ASN A 324 -18.40 2.78 16.25
C ASN A 324 -19.61 2.36 17.10
N LEU A 325 -20.29 1.27 16.72
CA LEU A 325 -21.48 0.77 17.42
C LEU A 325 -21.18 0.25 18.82
N GLU A 326 -20.00 -0.33 19.06
CA GLU A 326 -19.60 -0.77 20.41
C GLU A 326 -19.42 0.41 21.38
N LYS A 327 -19.05 1.58 20.87
CA LYS A 327 -18.84 2.80 21.67
C LYS A 327 -20.12 3.60 21.88
N LEU A 328 -21.24 3.17 21.28
CA LEU A 328 -22.51 3.88 21.35
C LEU A 328 -23.13 3.70 22.73
N ASP A 329 -23.51 4.81 23.37
CA ASP A 329 -24.20 4.78 24.65
C ASP A 329 -25.65 4.32 24.45
N TRP A 330 -25.95 3.11 24.91
CA TRP A 330 -27.26 2.48 24.74
C TRP A 330 -28.38 3.25 25.46
N SER A 331 -28.07 4.03 26.49
CA SER A 331 -29.06 4.86 27.18
C SER A 331 -29.66 5.95 26.27
N LEU A 332 -28.90 6.42 25.27
CA LEU A 332 -29.41 7.38 24.27
C LEU A 332 -30.45 6.74 23.35
N LEU A 333 -30.31 5.45 23.05
CA LEU A 333 -31.30 4.71 22.26
C LEU A 333 -32.57 4.43 23.08
N GLU A 334 -32.43 4.16 24.36
CA GLU A 334 -33.57 4.01 25.28
C GLU A 334 -34.34 5.33 25.39
N ALA A 335 -33.65 6.44 25.63
CA ALA A 335 -34.26 7.77 25.69
C ALA A 335 -34.97 8.17 24.39
N ALA A 336 -34.41 7.81 23.23
CA ALA A 336 -35.03 8.07 21.93
C ALA A 336 -36.24 7.16 21.63
N ALA A 337 -36.34 5.99 22.27
CA ALA A 337 -37.48 5.09 22.15
C ALA A 337 -38.65 5.49 23.07
N ASP A 338 -38.36 6.20 24.16
CA ASP A 338 -39.35 6.74 25.11
C ASP A 338 -40.02 8.05 24.62
N LEU A 339 -39.40 8.76 23.66
CA LEU A 339 -39.93 9.95 22.98
C LEU A 339 -40.81 9.56 21.77
#